data_AF-A0A317SFS3-F1
#
_entry.id   AF-A0A317SFS3-F1
#
_cell.length_a   1.000
_cell.length_b   1.000
_cell.length_c   1.000
_cell.angle_alpha   90.00
_cell.angle_beta   90.00
_cell.angle_gamma   90.00
#
_symmetry.space_group_name_H-M   'P 1'
#
loop_
_entity.id
_entity.type
_entity.pdbx_description
1 polymer ?
#
loop_
_entity_poly.entity_id
_entity_poly.type
_entity_poly.pdbx_seq_one_letter_code
_entity_poly.pdbx_strand_id
1 'polypeptide(L)'
;MSPRNHNHQKRRRRPLINPTGPKTSATHLKKKVRDLQRLLNNPCSSLPADVRVENERALSAFQSELSAVQCAAKDRSIAKRYHMVRFFGTLFSSSSPPCD
;
A
#
# COMPACT_ATOMS: atom_id res chain seq x y z
N MET A 1 16.19 36.78 -21.53
CA MET A 1 15.58 35.92 -20.50
C MET A 1 14.60 34.99 -21.21
N SER A 2 14.94 33.72 -21.39
CA SER A 2 14.07 32.75 -22.10
C SER A 2 13.11 32.08 -21.11
N PRO A 3 11.83 31.86 -21.46
CA PRO A 3 10.87 31.25 -20.55
C PRO A 3 11.21 29.78 -20.27
N ARG A 4 11.07 29.38 -19.01
CA ARG A 4 11.34 28.03 -18.53
C ARG A 4 10.29 27.07 -19.10
N ASN A 5 10.67 26.31 -20.13
CA ASN A 5 9.84 25.25 -20.69
C ASN A 5 9.73 24.10 -19.66
N HIS A 6 8.54 23.89 -19.11
CA HIS A 6 8.24 22.82 -18.15
C HIS A 6 7.42 21.69 -18.78
N ASN A 7 7.64 21.39 -20.06
CA ASN A 7 6.85 20.38 -20.77
C ASN A 7 7.61 19.10 -21.13
N HIS A 8 8.34 18.54 -20.16
CA HIS A 8 8.93 17.20 -20.26
C HIS A 8 8.15 16.16 -19.42
N GLN A 9 6.82 16.27 -19.36
CA GLN A 9 5.96 15.20 -18.83
C GLN A 9 5.60 14.17 -19.92
N LYS A 10 6.56 13.83 -20.80
CA LYS A 10 6.44 12.69 -21.70
C LYS A 10 6.52 11.39 -20.88
N ARG A 11 5.37 11.04 -20.30
CA ARG A 11 4.76 9.71 -20.38
C ARG A 11 5.76 8.55 -20.42
N ARG A 12 6.46 8.29 -19.31
CA ARG A 12 6.78 6.89 -18.98
C ARG A 12 5.50 6.25 -18.44
N ARG A 13 4.60 5.91 -19.36
CA ARG A 13 3.39 5.13 -19.06
C ARG A 13 3.86 3.76 -18.58
N ARG A 14 3.96 3.61 -17.25
CA ARG A 14 4.15 2.30 -16.63
C ARG A 14 2.96 1.43 -17.03
N PRO A 15 3.16 0.14 -17.34
CA PRO A 15 2.06 -0.73 -17.72
C PRO A 15 1.05 -0.77 -16.57
N LEU A 16 -0.23 -0.64 -16.91
CA LEU A 16 -1.34 -0.63 -15.95
C LEU A 16 -1.59 -2.08 -15.48
N ILE A 17 -0.76 -2.57 -14.57
CA ILE A 17 -0.88 -3.92 -14.02
C ILE A 17 -1.65 -3.81 -12.71
N ASN A 18 -2.99 -3.89 -12.79
CA ASN A 18 -3.81 -4.92 -12.11
C ASN A 18 -5.28 -4.48 -11.92
N PRO A 19 -6.26 -5.28 -12.38
CA PRO A 19 -7.70 -5.00 -12.24
C PRO A 19 -8.29 -5.35 -10.85
N THR A 20 -7.50 -5.95 -9.95
CA THR A 20 -7.96 -6.48 -8.64
C THR A 20 -7.11 -6.03 -7.44
N GLY A 21 -6.20 -5.06 -7.64
CA GLY A 21 -5.43 -4.46 -6.53
C GLY A 21 -6.29 -3.51 -5.69
N PRO A 22 -5.91 -3.22 -4.43
CA PRO A 22 -6.59 -2.20 -3.63
C PRO A 22 -6.72 -0.92 -4.46
N LYS A 23 -7.96 -0.44 -4.59
CA LYS A 23 -8.34 0.69 -5.47
C LYS A 23 -7.56 1.98 -5.13
N THR A 24 -6.97 2.03 -3.93
CA THR A 24 -6.18 3.14 -3.43
C THR A 24 -4.70 2.75 -3.30
N SER A 25 -3.80 3.64 -3.67
CA SER A 25 -2.36 3.42 -3.49
C SER A 25 -1.95 3.64 -2.02
N ALA A 26 -0.90 2.94 -1.55
CA ALA A 26 -0.38 3.11 -0.20
C ALA A 26 -0.03 4.57 0.14
N THR A 27 0.45 5.34 -0.85
CA THR A 27 0.74 6.78 -0.72
C THR A 27 -0.53 7.59 -0.50
N HIS A 28 -1.62 7.25 -1.19
CA HIS A 28 -2.90 7.90 -1.02
C HIS A 28 -3.50 7.63 0.37
N LEU A 29 -3.40 6.38 0.86
CA LEU A 29 -3.84 6.03 2.22
C LEU A 29 -3.06 6.82 3.28
N LYS A 30 -1.73 6.88 3.17
CA LYS A 30 -0.90 7.70 4.06
C LYS A 30 -1.30 9.18 4.06
N LYS A 31 -1.64 9.73 2.89
CA LYS A 31 -2.10 11.11 2.75
C LYS A 31 -3.42 11.30 3.50
N LYS A 32 -4.41 10.44 3.28
CA LYS A 32 -5.72 10.49 3.96
C LYS A 32 -5.60 10.39 5.47
N VAL A 33 -4.78 9.46 5.98
CA VAL A 33 -4.52 9.33 7.42
C VAL A 33 -3.93 10.63 7.98
N ARG A 34 -2.93 11.21 7.32
CA ARG A 34 -2.29 12.46 7.77
C ARG A 34 -3.26 13.63 7.76
N ASP A 35 -4.07 13.74 6.71
CA ASP A 35 -5.02 14.84 6.55
C ASP A 35 -6.12 14.76 7.63
N LEU A 36 -6.64 13.56 7.93
CA LEU A 36 -7.61 13.37 9.02
C LEU A 36 -6.99 13.61 10.40
N GLN A 37 -5.77 13.13 10.65
CA GLN A 37 -5.07 13.41 11.91
C GLN A 37 -4.87 14.90 12.12
N ARG A 38 -4.47 15.63 11.08
CA ARG A 38 -4.35 17.09 11.13
C ARG A 38 -5.70 17.73 11.41
N LEU A 39 -6.74 17.33 10.70
CA LEU A 39 -8.08 17.86 10.89
C LEU A 39 -8.57 17.69 12.33
N LEU A 40 -8.40 16.52 12.93
CA LEU A 40 -8.85 16.23 14.30
C LEU A 40 -8.01 16.94 15.38
N ASN A 41 -6.71 17.13 15.13
CA ASN A 41 -5.78 17.78 16.05
C ASN A 41 -5.78 19.31 15.93
N ASN A 42 -6.41 19.87 14.89
CA ASN A 42 -6.45 21.31 14.68
C ASN A 42 -7.36 21.96 15.74
N PRO A 43 -6.83 22.85 16.62
CA PRO A 43 -7.64 23.45 17.68
C PRO A 43 -8.69 24.44 17.15
N CYS A 44 -8.48 25.01 15.95
CA CYS A 44 -9.44 25.91 15.31
C CYS A 44 -10.57 25.20 14.57
N SER A 45 -10.54 23.87 14.42
CA SER A 45 -11.62 23.16 13.76
C SER A 45 -12.76 22.92 14.75
N SER A 46 -13.69 23.87 14.83
CA SER A 46 -14.98 23.67 15.50
C SER A 46 -15.84 22.74 14.62
N LEU A 47 -15.57 21.44 14.71
CA LEU A 47 -16.33 20.41 14.00
C LEU A 47 -17.46 19.93 14.92
N PRO A 48 -18.69 19.77 14.40
CA PRO A 48 -19.79 19.19 15.16
C PRO A 48 -19.46 17.75 15.56
N ALA A 49 -20.01 17.31 16.70
CA ALA A 49 -19.67 16.02 17.32
C ALA A 49 -19.86 14.83 16.36
N ASP A 50 -20.97 14.79 15.62
CA ASP A 50 -21.25 13.72 14.65
C ASP A 50 -20.16 13.60 13.58
N VAL A 51 -19.68 14.74 13.07
CA VAL A 51 -18.64 14.78 12.04
C VAL A 51 -17.28 14.39 12.62
N ARG A 52 -16.99 14.71 13.88
CA ARG A 52 -15.75 14.26 14.52
C ARG A 52 -15.72 12.74 14.66
N VAL A 53 -16.81 12.16 15.14
CA VAL A 53 -16.96 10.70 15.30
C VAL A 53 -16.82 9.99 13.95
N GLU A 54 -17.43 10.51 12.89
CA GLU A 54 -17.29 9.93 11.55
C GLU A 54 -15.85 10.00 11.03
N ASN A 55 -15.16 11.13 11.24
CA ASN A 55 -13.76 11.27 10.86
C ASN A 55 -12.83 10.34 11.65
N GLU A 56 -13.10 10.10 12.93
CA GLU A 56 -12.36 9.14 13.76
C GLU A 56 -12.55 7.71 13.28
N ARG A 57 -13.80 7.32 12.93
CA ARG A 57 -14.08 6.02 12.31
C ARG A 57 -13.35 5.86 10.98
N ALA A 58 -13.41 6.88 10.12
CA ALA A 58 -12.71 6.89 8.84
C ALA A 58 -11.19 6.78 9.02
N LEU A 59 -10.62 7.49 10.01
CA LEU A 59 -9.20 7.42 10.34
C LEU A 59 -8.80 6.00 10.75
N SER A 60 -9.59 5.35 11.62
CA SER A 60 -9.35 3.96 12.02
C SER A 60 -9.39 3.00 10.83
N ALA A 61 -10.37 3.16 9.94
CA ALA A 61 -10.49 2.35 8.73
C ALA A 61 -9.27 2.49 7.81
N PHE A 62 -8.81 3.72 7.55
CA PHE A 62 -7.64 3.96 6.72
C PHE A 62 -6.33 3.45 7.35
N GLN A 63 -6.21 3.49 8.68
CA GLN A 63 -5.07 2.89 9.37
C GLN A 63 -5.04 1.37 9.23
N SER A 64 -6.20 0.72 9.37
CA SER A 64 -6.34 -0.73 9.14
C SER A 64 -5.97 -1.11 7.71
N GLU A 65 -6.51 -0.41 6.71
CA GLU A 65 -6.19 -0.67 5.30
C GLU A 65 -4.69 -0.47 5.01
N LEU A 66 -4.09 0.59 5.55
CA LEU A 66 -2.66 0.86 5.42
C LEU A 66 -1.82 -0.26 6.03
N SER A 67 -2.22 -0.79 7.19
CA SER A 67 -1.53 -1.92 7.83
C SER A 67 -1.58 -3.18 6.95
N ALA A 68 -2.74 -3.51 6.39
CA ALA A 68 -2.92 -4.65 5.50
C ALA A 68 -2.04 -4.53 4.24
N VAL A 69 -2.00 -3.34 3.64
CA VAL A 69 -1.15 -3.05 2.47
C VAL A 69 0.33 -3.20 2.81
N GLN A 70 0.75 -2.79 4.01
CA GLN A 70 2.14 -2.97 4.47
C GLN A 70 2.48 -4.43 4.71
N CYS A 71 1.61 -5.22 5.35
CA CYS A 71 1.79 -6.65 5.52
C CYS A 71 1.95 -7.34 4.16
N ALA A 72 1.02 -7.11 3.23
CA ALA A 72 1.12 -7.66 1.88
C ALA A 72 2.42 -7.23 1.15
N ALA A 73 2.93 -6.02 1.39
CA ALA A 73 4.21 -5.59 0.83
C ALA A 73 5.40 -6.35 1.45
N LYS A 74 5.38 -6.58 2.76
CA LYS A 74 6.38 -7.42 3.46
C LYS A 74 6.34 -8.84 2.94
N ASP A 75 5.17 -9.44 2.82
CA ASP A 75 5.00 -10.81 2.32
C ASP A 75 5.54 -10.96 0.90
N ARG A 76 5.23 -10.00 0.01
CA ARG A 76 5.81 -9.96 -1.35
C ARG A 76 7.33 -9.86 -1.33
N SER A 77 7.91 -9.08 -0.42
CA SER A 77 9.37 -8.95 -0.30
C SER A 77 10.04 -10.24 0.18
N ILE A 78 9.41 -10.95 1.13
CA ILE A 78 9.88 -12.23 1.66
C ILE A 78 9.76 -13.29 0.58
N ALA A 79 8.60 -13.38 -0.08
CA ALA A 79 8.37 -14.29 -1.20
C ALA A 79 9.43 -14.10 -2.28
N LYS A 80 9.75 -12.85 -2.67
CA LYS A 80 10.81 -12.57 -3.64
C LYS A 80 12.19 -13.01 -3.15
N ARG A 81 12.53 -12.77 -1.87
CA ARG A 81 13.83 -13.12 -1.29
C ARG A 81 14.06 -14.64 -1.26
N TYR A 82 13.05 -15.40 -0.86
CA TYR A 82 13.15 -16.86 -0.72
C TYR A 82 12.63 -17.62 -1.94
N HIS A 83 12.24 -16.93 -3.01
CA HIS A 83 11.67 -17.57 -4.21
C HIS A 83 12.58 -18.68 -4.76
N MET A 84 13.88 -18.39 -4.90
CA MET A 84 14.86 -19.34 -5.43
C MET A 84 15.08 -20.53 -4.51
N VAL A 85 15.31 -20.28 -3.22
CA VAL A 85 15.54 -21.36 -2.24
C VAL A 85 14.30 -22.24 -2.09
N ARG A 86 13.10 -21.64 -2.05
CA ARG A 86 11.85 -22.39 -2.03
C ARG A 86 11.69 -23.21 -3.32
N PHE A 87 11.98 -22.64 -4.49
CA PHE A 87 11.86 -23.35 -5.76
C PHE A 87 12.80 -24.57 -5.82
N PHE A 88 14.09 -24.40 -5.55
CA PHE A 88 15.07 -25.49 -5.64
C PHE A 88 15.03 -26.45 -4.45
N GLY A 89 14.66 -26.00 -3.25
CA GLY A 89 14.59 -26.84 -2.05
C GLY A 89 13.33 -27.71 -1.96
N THR A 90 12.19 -27.26 -2.51
CA THR A 90 10.94 -28.05 -2.45
C THR A 90 10.92 -29.17 -3.50
N LEU A 91 11.60 -28.99 -4.64
CA LEU A 91 11.74 -30.01 -5.69
C LEU A 91 12.51 -31.27 -5.23
N PHE A 92 13.31 -31.19 -4.17
CA PHE A 92 14.16 -32.29 -3.71
C PHE A 92 13.53 -33.14 -2.58
N SER A 93 12.43 -32.70 -1.96
CA SER A 93 11.74 -33.49 -0.91
C SER A 93 10.56 -34.31 -1.39
N SER A 94 10.02 -34.07 -2.60
CA SER A 94 8.99 -34.94 -3.18
C SER A 94 9.55 -36.18 -3.88
N SER A 95 10.88 -36.30 -4.01
CA SER A 95 11.56 -37.54 -4.42
C SER A 95 11.96 -38.36 -3.19
N SER A 96 11.01 -38.70 -2.32
CA SER A 96 11.19 -39.88 -1.48
C SER A 96 11.00 -41.09 -2.40
N PRO A 97 12.03 -41.92 -2.65
CA PRO A 97 11.84 -43.13 -3.43
C PRO A 97 10.81 -44.01 -2.70
N PRO A 98 9.87 -44.65 -3.41
CA PRO A 98 9.04 -45.68 -2.79
C PRO A 98 9.99 -46.76 -2.24
N CYS A 99 9.90 -47.00 -0.93
CA CYS A 99 10.58 -48.13 -0.31
C CYS A 99 9.85 -49.40 -0.77
N ASP A 100 10.54 -50.24 -1.54
CA ASP A 100 10.19 -51.65 -1.76
C ASP A 100 10.48 -52.48 -0.51
#